data_AF-A0A8S3SUZ6-F1
#
_entry.id   AF-A0A8S3SUZ6-F1
#
_cell.length_a   1.000
_cell.length_b   1.000
_cell.length_c   1.000
_cell.angle_alpha   90.00
_cell.angle_beta   90.00
_cell.angle_gamma   90.00
#
_symmetry.space_group_name_H-M   'P 1'
#
loop_
_entity.id
_entity.type
_entity.pdbx_description
1 polymer ?
#
loop_
_entity_poly.entity_id
_entity_poly.type
_entity_poly.pdbx_seq_one_letter_code
_entity_poly.pdbx_strand_id
1 'polypeptide(L)'
;MSQELQQICQAKDSVLRTKNLEKFSWKKAYNELKQTCPLVTELMLLIAGNKNKQIPRIVSSIAILLFNRNSQMGAIQAINSILMFRGHIRTKVYTTFNRAGLSSSYKSSIRHVDQICQNFDQPVRNWANRVASHYTKKLKETAHLDEHNYALSSVEDHTSCSTTLPVLETPAKGHTDLDTPDRTSAEVFTESPYTTVMATETDEISSFQIVMDNLNMMTKARHKTEDTSNKMHNLVHALAVQDRVSADDLEDCVPQADILTIPNEAFLPSKEDYTQLNQEYNILIQRVLVENIIELKECKEFVIYHIPHQFSKESRKKVVW
;
A
#
# COMPACT_ATOMS: atom_id res chain seq x y z
N MET A 1 39.69 20.60 -16.42
CA MET A 1 38.94 19.33 -16.61
C MET A 1 39.49 18.13 -15.83
N SER A 2 40.67 17.56 -16.16
CA SER A 2 41.14 16.31 -15.50
C SER A 2 41.43 16.48 -14.00
N GLN A 3 42.02 17.62 -13.60
CA GLN A 3 42.32 17.96 -12.21
C GLN A 3 41.05 18.22 -11.37
N GLU A 4 40.05 18.93 -11.90
CA GLU A 4 38.75 19.15 -11.23
C GLU A 4 38.02 17.84 -10.95
N LEU A 5 37.98 16.94 -11.93
CA LEU A 5 37.38 15.61 -11.76
C LEU A 5 38.15 14.75 -10.75
N GLN A 6 39.46 14.99 -10.58
CA GLN A 6 40.27 14.30 -9.58
C GLN A 6 40.01 14.85 -8.17
N GLN A 7 39.81 16.17 -8.03
CA GLN A 7 39.46 16.81 -6.76
C GLN A 7 38.14 16.27 -6.20
N ILE A 8 37.08 16.20 -7.01
CA ILE A 8 35.81 15.61 -6.54
C ILE A 8 35.96 14.12 -6.21
N CYS A 9 36.76 13.39 -6.98
CA CYS A 9 37.05 11.98 -6.69
C CYS A 9 37.78 11.79 -5.35
N GLN A 10 38.44 12.80 -4.78
CA GLN A 10 39.11 12.74 -3.48
C GLN A 10 38.21 13.21 -2.32
N ALA A 11 37.16 13.97 -2.60
CA ALA A 11 36.20 14.43 -1.60
C ALA A 11 35.46 13.24 -0.95
N LYS A 12 35.51 13.16 0.38
CA LYS A 12 34.85 12.09 1.16
C LYS A 12 33.34 12.33 1.33
N ASP A 13 32.92 13.59 1.40
CA ASP A 13 31.54 13.99 1.71
C ASP A 13 30.67 14.26 0.47
N SER A 14 31.03 13.68 -0.67
CA SER A 14 30.29 13.88 -1.92
C SER A 14 28.92 13.21 -1.89
N VAL A 15 27.89 13.91 -2.40
CA VAL A 15 26.52 13.38 -2.55
C VAL A 15 26.52 12.15 -3.48
N LEU A 16 27.44 12.09 -4.44
CA LEU A 16 27.57 10.97 -5.38
C LEU A 16 28.17 9.69 -4.77
N ARG A 17 28.70 9.76 -3.53
CA ARG A 17 29.15 8.60 -2.74
C ARG A 17 28.10 8.06 -1.78
N THR A 18 26.96 8.74 -1.68
CA THR A 18 25.96 8.44 -0.65
C THR A 18 25.40 7.04 -0.85
N LYS A 19 25.45 6.22 0.22
CA LYS A 19 24.83 4.89 0.25
C LYS A 19 23.33 4.95 0.57
N ASN A 20 22.90 5.98 1.29
CA ASN A 20 21.50 6.26 1.57
C ASN A 20 20.85 7.01 0.39
N LEU A 21 20.18 6.25 -0.47
CA LEU A 21 19.58 6.77 -1.69
C LEU A 21 18.29 7.57 -1.45
N GLU A 22 17.63 7.39 -0.30
CA GLU A 22 16.40 8.14 0.05
C GLU A 22 16.68 9.63 0.24
N LYS A 23 17.87 9.98 0.73
CA LYS A 23 18.30 11.37 0.95
C LYS A 23 18.92 12.01 -0.30
N PHE A 24 19.03 11.26 -1.41
CA PHE A 24 19.64 11.77 -2.64
C PHE A 24 18.78 12.86 -3.27
N SER A 25 19.42 13.96 -3.69
CA SER A 25 18.74 15.05 -4.38
C SER A 25 19.54 15.50 -5.60
N TRP A 26 18.89 15.48 -6.76
CA TRP A 26 19.47 15.95 -8.02
C TRP A 26 19.96 17.40 -7.94
N LYS A 27 19.23 18.27 -7.22
CA LYS A 27 19.61 19.68 -7.04
C LYS A 27 20.89 19.80 -6.20
N LYS A 28 21.01 19.03 -5.12
CA LYS A 28 22.20 19.02 -4.26
C LYS A 28 23.42 18.51 -5.02
N ALA A 29 23.28 17.39 -5.73
CA ALA A 29 24.35 16.83 -6.55
C ALA A 29 24.79 17.80 -7.66
N TYR A 30 23.87 18.49 -8.31
CA TYR A 30 24.20 19.52 -9.31
C TYR A 30 24.95 20.72 -8.71
N ASN A 31 24.50 21.22 -7.55
CA ASN A 31 25.16 22.34 -6.89
C ASN A 31 26.58 21.98 -6.45
N GLU A 32 26.79 20.76 -5.95
CA GLU A 32 28.12 20.24 -5.61
C GLU A 32 29.03 20.16 -6.85
N LEU A 33 28.52 19.64 -7.97
CA LEU A 33 29.26 19.55 -9.23
C LEU A 33 29.57 20.95 -9.80
N LYS A 34 28.65 21.90 -9.70
CA LYS A 34 28.86 23.28 -10.14
C LYS A 34 29.96 23.97 -9.32
N GLN A 35 30.06 23.68 -8.03
CA GLN A 35 31.09 24.25 -7.15
C GLN A 35 32.46 23.59 -7.36
N THR A 36 32.51 22.26 -7.55
CA THR A 36 33.76 21.50 -7.58
C THR A 36 34.36 21.38 -8.98
N CYS A 37 33.52 21.26 -10.01
CA CYS A 37 33.94 21.13 -11.41
C CYS A 37 33.11 22.07 -12.31
N PRO A 38 33.30 23.40 -12.20
CA PRO A 38 32.52 24.37 -12.94
C PRO A 38 32.68 24.21 -14.46
N LEU A 39 33.91 23.94 -14.94
CA LEU A 39 34.19 23.86 -16.37
C LEU A 39 33.53 22.64 -17.04
N VAL A 40 33.50 21.50 -16.36
CA VAL A 40 32.79 20.30 -16.84
C VAL A 40 31.28 20.53 -16.82
N THR A 41 30.77 21.15 -15.76
CA THR A 41 29.34 21.42 -15.59
C THR A 41 28.84 22.41 -16.62
N GLU A 42 29.60 23.48 -16.90
CA GLU A 42 29.28 24.46 -17.95
C GLU A 42 29.34 23.86 -19.35
N LEU A 43 30.33 23.02 -19.65
CA LEU A 43 30.40 22.31 -20.93
C LEU A 43 29.18 21.40 -21.13
N MET A 44 28.80 20.62 -20.11
CA MET A 44 27.62 19.76 -20.17
C MET A 44 26.32 20.57 -20.28
N LEU A 45 26.26 21.75 -19.66
CA LEU A 45 25.14 22.66 -19.78
C LEU A 45 25.02 23.26 -21.19
N LEU A 46 26.16 23.60 -21.80
CA LEU A 46 26.23 24.08 -23.19
C LEU A 46 25.74 23.00 -24.17
N ILE A 47 26.14 21.75 -23.95
CA ILE A 47 25.74 20.60 -24.79
C ILE A 47 24.27 20.25 -24.59
N ALA A 48 23.79 20.24 -23.34
CA ALA A 48 22.45 19.77 -23.03
C ALA A 48 21.36 20.80 -23.41
N GLY A 49 21.61 22.10 -23.19
CA GLY A 49 20.63 23.17 -23.43
C GLY A 49 19.86 23.63 -22.17
N ASN A 50 18.58 24.02 -22.33
CA ASN A 50 17.84 24.87 -21.36
C ASN A 50 17.69 24.29 -19.92
N LYS A 51 17.64 25.19 -18.93
CA LYS A 51 18.27 25.10 -17.59
C LYS A 51 17.55 24.33 -16.45
N ASN A 52 16.41 23.66 -16.63
CA ASN A 52 15.74 22.99 -15.49
C ASN A 52 15.35 21.51 -15.69
N LYS A 53 14.86 21.12 -16.87
CA LYS A 53 14.47 19.71 -17.14
C LYS A 53 15.66 18.77 -17.37
N GLN A 54 16.87 19.31 -17.44
CA GLN A 54 18.07 18.58 -17.85
C GLN A 54 19.06 18.33 -16.71
N ILE A 55 18.79 18.83 -15.51
CA ILE A 55 19.66 18.62 -14.34
C ILE A 55 19.97 17.13 -14.13
N PRO A 56 18.98 16.20 -14.13
CA PRO A 56 19.28 14.79 -13.98
C PRO A 56 20.18 14.25 -15.09
N ARG A 57 19.99 14.71 -16.34
CA ARG A 57 20.80 14.28 -17.49
C ARG A 57 22.26 14.70 -17.33
N ILE A 58 22.48 15.98 -16.99
CA ILE A 58 23.83 16.53 -16.76
C ILE A 58 24.52 15.80 -15.61
N VAL A 59 23.83 15.65 -14.47
CA VAL A 59 24.38 14.95 -13.29
C VAL A 59 24.69 13.50 -13.62
N SER A 60 23.79 12.78 -14.31
CA SER A 60 24.02 11.38 -14.70
C SER A 60 25.21 11.23 -15.64
N SER A 61 25.34 12.08 -16.66
CA SER A 61 26.49 12.05 -17.58
C SER A 61 27.82 12.24 -16.84
N ILE A 62 27.90 13.24 -15.96
CA ILE A 62 29.11 13.50 -15.18
C ILE A 62 29.37 12.35 -14.18
N ALA A 63 28.34 11.83 -13.53
CA ALA A 63 28.48 10.72 -12.59
C ALA A 63 28.96 9.42 -13.25
N ILE A 64 28.57 9.15 -14.50
CA ILE A 64 29.10 8.00 -15.27
C ILE A 64 30.60 8.17 -15.52
N LEU A 65 31.05 9.38 -15.88
CA LEU A 65 32.47 9.69 -16.04
C LEU A 65 33.25 9.55 -14.73
N LEU A 66 32.67 10.04 -13.62
CA LEU A 66 33.27 9.96 -12.29
C LEU A 66 33.33 8.52 -11.77
N PHE A 67 32.32 7.70 -12.03
CA PHE A 67 32.28 6.31 -11.61
C PHE A 67 33.36 5.45 -12.28
N ASN A 68 33.62 5.70 -13.57
CA ASN A 68 34.72 5.05 -14.29
C ASN A 68 36.10 5.41 -13.70
N ARG A 69 36.25 6.59 -13.10
CA ARG A 69 37.48 7.02 -12.40
C ARG A 69 37.54 6.52 -10.96
N ASN A 70 36.40 6.50 -10.27
CA ASN A 70 36.28 6.08 -8.89
C ASN A 70 34.95 5.36 -8.65
N SER A 71 35.03 4.04 -8.45
CA SER A 71 33.86 3.19 -8.23
C SER A 71 33.06 3.51 -6.96
N GLN A 72 33.62 4.32 -6.04
CA GLN A 72 32.90 4.81 -4.86
C GLN A 72 31.85 5.89 -5.21
N MET A 73 31.96 6.55 -6.38
CA MET A 73 31.00 7.55 -6.87
C MET A 73 29.79 6.87 -7.55
N GLY A 74 29.21 5.88 -6.89
CA GLY A 74 28.24 4.95 -7.47
C GLY A 74 26.77 5.28 -7.24
N ALA A 75 26.42 6.44 -6.65
CA ALA A 75 25.03 6.72 -6.28
C ALA A 75 24.07 6.71 -7.49
N ILE A 76 24.49 7.28 -8.63
CA ILE A 76 23.66 7.27 -9.86
C ILE A 76 23.54 5.86 -10.44
N GLN A 77 24.62 5.08 -10.43
CA GLN A 77 24.63 3.69 -10.88
C GLN A 77 23.69 2.83 -10.02
N ALA A 78 23.61 3.10 -8.71
CA ALA A 78 22.68 2.46 -7.81
C ALA A 78 21.21 2.84 -8.11
N ILE A 79 20.93 4.13 -8.37
CA ILE A 79 19.59 4.61 -8.77
C ILE A 79 19.16 3.96 -10.08
N ASN A 80 20.01 3.97 -11.10
CA ASN A 80 19.72 3.33 -12.39
C ASN A 80 19.45 1.83 -12.23
N SER A 81 20.23 1.15 -11.40
CA SER A 81 20.04 -0.26 -11.08
C SER A 81 18.70 -0.58 -10.42
N ILE A 82 18.21 0.29 -9.53
CA ILE A 82 16.89 0.17 -8.91
C ILE A 82 15.78 0.38 -9.95
N LEU A 83 15.94 1.36 -10.85
CA LEU A 83 15.00 1.58 -11.95
C LEU A 83 14.92 0.35 -12.87
N MET A 84 16.08 -0.25 -13.19
CA MET A 84 16.15 -1.50 -13.95
C MET A 84 15.48 -2.66 -13.20
N PHE A 85 15.55 -2.68 -11.86
CA PHE A 85 14.98 -3.75 -11.04
C PHE A 85 13.46 -3.68 -11.08
N ARG A 86 12.90 -2.47 -10.93
CA ARG A 86 11.48 -2.19 -11.12
C ARG A 86 11.00 -2.56 -12.52
N GLY A 87 11.86 -2.41 -13.53
CA GLY A 87 11.56 -2.81 -14.92
C GLY A 87 11.69 -4.32 -15.20
N HIS A 88 11.89 -5.17 -14.19
CA HIS A 88 12.09 -6.62 -14.32
C HIS A 88 13.14 -7.02 -15.36
N ILE A 89 14.21 -6.22 -15.45
CA ILE A 89 15.25 -6.41 -16.45
C ILE A 89 16.08 -7.67 -16.15
N ARG A 90 16.38 -8.45 -17.19
CA ARG A 90 17.19 -9.67 -17.09
C ARG A 90 18.62 -9.37 -16.62
N THR A 91 19.21 -10.28 -15.85
CA THR A 91 20.59 -10.17 -15.31
C THR A 91 21.66 -9.92 -16.38
N LYS A 92 21.49 -10.43 -17.61
CA LYS A 92 22.43 -10.17 -18.71
C LYS A 92 22.55 -8.68 -19.05
N VAL A 93 21.45 -7.92 -18.97
CA VAL A 93 21.47 -6.48 -19.25
C VAL A 93 22.23 -5.73 -18.16
N TYR A 94 22.06 -6.12 -16.89
CA TYR A 94 22.87 -5.60 -15.79
C TYR A 94 24.36 -5.81 -16.03
N THR A 95 24.78 -6.99 -16.51
CA THR A 95 26.21 -7.21 -16.80
C THR A 95 26.73 -6.32 -17.91
N THR A 96 25.94 -6.05 -18.95
CA THR A 96 26.31 -5.15 -20.04
C THR A 96 26.37 -3.69 -19.57
N PHE A 97 25.34 -3.24 -18.84
CA PHE A 97 25.24 -1.85 -18.36
C PHE A 97 26.27 -1.54 -17.27
N ASN A 98 26.61 -2.53 -16.44
CA ASN A 98 27.68 -2.39 -15.47
C ASN A 98 29.05 -2.20 -16.12
N ARG A 99 29.36 -2.97 -17.19
CA ARG A 99 30.59 -2.77 -17.98
C ARG A 99 30.65 -1.39 -18.63
N ALA A 100 29.51 -0.81 -18.99
CA ALA A 100 29.42 0.54 -19.52
C ALA A 100 29.44 1.66 -18.45
N GLY A 101 29.50 1.31 -17.16
CA GLY A 101 29.46 2.29 -16.05
C GLY A 101 28.09 2.92 -15.81
N LEU A 102 27.02 2.36 -16.39
CA LEU A 102 25.65 2.89 -16.32
C LEU A 102 24.88 2.40 -15.09
N SER A 103 25.20 1.20 -14.60
CA SER A 103 24.49 0.55 -13.49
C SER A 103 25.44 -0.20 -12.56
N SER A 104 25.00 -0.48 -11.33
CA SER A 104 25.65 -1.46 -10.46
C SER A 104 25.33 -2.90 -10.90
N SER A 105 25.96 -3.89 -10.27
CA SER A 105 25.69 -5.29 -10.55
C SER A 105 24.29 -5.70 -10.07
N TYR A 106 23.73 -6.76 -10.64
CA TYR A 106 22.42 -7.29 -10.22
C TYR A 106 22.37 -7.59 -8.71
N LYS A 107 23.42 -8.25 -8.17
CA LYS A 107 23.52 -8.54 -6.73
C LYS A 107 23.57 -7.26 -5.89
N SER A 108 24.28 -6.23 -6.35
CA SER A 108 24.30 -4.93 -5.65
C SER A 108 22.94 -4.24 -5.71
N SER A 109 22.23 -4.38 -6.82
CA SER A 109 20.90 -3.80 -7.03
C SER A 109 19.89 -4.36 -6.04
N ILE A 110 19.88 -5.69 -5.87
CA ILE A 110 19.06 -6.35 -4.84
C ILE A 110 19.40 -5.82 -3.46
N ARG A 111 20.69 -5.72 -3.09
CA ARG A 111 21.09 -5.16 -1.79
C ARG A 111 20.61 -3.72 -1.57
N HIS A 112 20.63 -2.89 -2.61
CA HIS A 112 20.10 -1.53 -2.49
C HIS A 112 18.59 -1.50 -2.31
N VAL A 113 17.86 -2.39 -3.00
CA VAL A 113 16.41 -2.57 -2.81
C VAL A 113 16.14 -3.05 -1.38
N ASP A 114 16.84 -4.08 -0.91
CA ASP A 114 16.70 -4.59 0.46
C ASP A 114 16.97 -3.50 1.51
N GLN A 115 17.97 -2.64 1.27
CA GLN A 115 18.28 -1.51 2.15
C GLN A 115 17.16 -0.47 2.21
N ILE A 116 16.57 -0.13 1.06
CA ILE A 116 15.43 0.81 1.00
C ILE A 116 14.19 0.18 1.64
N CYS A 117 14.00 -1.12 1.46
CA CYS A 117 12.87 -1.85 2.00
C CYS A 117 13.01 -2.23 3.49
N GLN A 118 14.17 -2.00 4.12
CA GLN A 118 14.49 -2.53 5.45
C GLN A 118 13.48 -2.13 6.54
N ASN A 119 12.94 -0.92 6.46
CA ASN A 119 11.97 -0.40 7.43
C ASN A 119 10.56 -0.25 6.85
N PHE A 120 10.30 -0.79 5.65
CA PHE A 120 9.00 -0.64 4.98
C PHE A 120 7.85 -1.22 5.82
N ASP A 121 8.08 -2.40 6.43
CA ASP A 121 7.08 -3.06 7.26
C ASP A 121 7.01 -2.51 8.70
N GLN A 122 7.87 -1.55 9.07
CA GLN A 122 7.96 -1.10 10.47
C GLN A 122 6.64 -0.55 11.02
N PRO A 123 5.86 0.26 10.29
CA PRO A 123 4.55 0.73 10.76
C PRO A 123 3.58 -0.43 11.01
N VAL A 124 3.57 -1.44 10.13
CA VAL A 124 2.72 -2.63 10.24
C VAL A 124 3.11 -3.48 11.44
N ARG A 125 4.41 -3.72 11.64
CA ARG A 125 4.92 -4.46 12.80
C ARG A 125 4.59 -3.74 14.10
N ASN A 126 4.74 -2.42 14.13
CA ASN A 126 4.39 -1.61 15.29
C ASN A 126 2.89 -1.72 15.59
N TRP A 127 2.04 -1.64 14.57
CA TRP A 127 0.60 -1.83 14.72
C TRP A 127 0.25 -3.23 15.23
N ALA A 128 0.79 -4.29 14.62
CA ALA A 128 0.58 -5.68 15.05
C ALA A 128 1.00 -5.88 16.51
N ASN A 129 2.13 -5.31 16.94
CA ASN A 129 2.59 -5.37 18.33
C ASN A 129 1.65 -4.63 19.29
N ARG A 130 1.09 -3.47 18.89
CA ARG A 130 0.08 -2.75 19.69
C ARG A 130 -1.18 -3.59 19.88
N VAL A 131 -1.71 -4.14 18.79
CA VAL A 131 -2.89 -5.03 18.80
C VAL A 131 -2.63 -6.23 19.72
N ALA A 132 -1.51 -6.93 19.53
CA ALA A 132 -1.17 -8.11 20.33
C ALA A 132 -1.04 -7.78 21.83
N SER A 133 -0.40 -6.66 22.16
CA SER A 133 -0.25 -6.21 23.55
C SER A 133 -1.59 -5.90 24.20
N HIS A 134 -2.50 -5.23 23.49
CA HIS A 134 -3.82 -4.87 23.98
C HIS A 134 -4.70 -6.09 24.28
N TYR A 135 -4.82 -7.02 23.35
CA TYR A 135 -5.61 -8.23 23.58
C TYR A 135 -4.97 -9.15 24.63
N THR A 136 -3.64 -9.18 24.73
CA THR A 136 -2.94 -9.90 25.82
C THR A 136 -3.26 -9.30 27.19
N LYS A 137 -3.34 -7.96 27.29
CA LYS A 137 -3.72 -7.27 28.52
C LYS A 137 -5.18 -7.56 28.88
N LYS A 138 -6.10 -7.41 27.91
CA LYS A 138 -7.52 -7.70 28.09
C LYS A 138 -7.76 -9.14 28.56
N LEU A 139 -7.06 -10.12 27.98
CA LEU A 139 -7.16 -11.53 28.39
C LEU A 139 -6.70 -11.78 29.84
N LYS A 140 -5.67 -11.06 30.31
CA LYS A 140 -5.20 -11.15 31.71
C LYS A 140 -6.17 -10.50 32.69
N GLU A 141 -6.76 -9.37 32.30
CA GLU A 141 -7.78 -8.67 33.10
C GLU A 141 -9.04 -9.54 33.24
N THR A 142 -9.47 -10.24 32.19
CA THR A 142 -10.59 -11.20 32.27
C THR A 142 -10.25 -12.44 33.09
N ALA A 143 -9.03 -12.98 32.95
CA ALA A 143 -8.61 -14.15 33.73
C ALA A 143 -8.54 -13.89 35.24
N HIS A 144 -8.18 -12.67 35.66
CA HIS A 144 -8.19 -12.28 37.08
C HIS A 144 -9.61 -12.13 37.67
N LEU A 145 -10.63 -11.86 36.84
CA LEU A 145 -12.02 -11.79 37.29
C LEU A 145 -12.61 -13.20 37.49
N ASP A 146 -12.19 -14.19 36.69
CA ASP A 146 -12.66 -15.58 36.81
C ASP A 146 -12.11 -16.29 38.06
N GLU A 147 -10.87 -15.99 38.49
CA GLU A 147 -10.32 -16.52 39.75
C GLU A 147 -11.05 -16.00 41.00
N HIS A 148 -11.62 -14.79 40.96
CA HIS A 148 -12.42 -14.25 42.07
C HIS A 148 -13.86 -14.78 42.08
N ASN A 149 -14.41 -15.18 40.93
CA ASN A 149 -15.75 -15.77 40.86
C ASN A 149 -15.79 -17.28 41.15
N TYR A 150 -14.68 -18.00 40.99
CA TYR A 150 -14.61 -19.43 41.37
C TYR A 150 -14.58 -19.66 42.89
N ALA A 151 -14.27 -18.63 43.69
CA ALA A 151 -14.32 -18.72 45.16
C ALA A 151 -15.74 -18.59 45.76
N LEU A 152 -16.77 -18.34 44.94
CA LEU A 152 -18.14 -18.06 45.44
C LEU A 152 -19.27 -18.85 44.77
N SER A 153 -18.97 -19.94 44.05
CA SER A 153 -20.01 -20.86 43.59
C SER A 153 -19.58 -22.33 43.69
N SER A 154 -19.47 -22.80 44.92
CA SER A 154 -19.76 -24.21 45.20
C SER A 154 -21.28 -24.36 45.31
N VAL A 155 -21.87 -25.16 44.41
CA VAL A 155 -22.93 -26.17 44.64
C VAL A 155 -23.72 -26.44 43.34
N GLU A 156 -23.64 -27.71 42.95
CA GLU A 156 -24.56 -28.58 42.19
C GLU A 156 -24.51 -28.69 40.65
N ASP A 157 -24.22 -29.94 40.29
CA ASP A 157 -24.31 -30.64 39.00
C ASP A 157 -25.59 -30.35 38.22
N HIS A 158 -25.52 -30.38 36.89
CA HIS A 158 -26.27 -31.33 36.05
C HIS A 158 -25.76 -31.34 34.60
N THR A 159 -25.11 -32.46 34.27
CA THR A 159 -25.33 -33.32 33.09
C THR A 159 -25.04 -32.78 31.67
N SER A 160 -24.16 -33.53 31.02
CA SER A 160 -23.57 -33.42 29.68
C SER A 160 -24.56 -33.34 28.51
N CYS A 161 -24.21 -32.60 27.44
CA CYS A 161 -24.69 -32.90 26.10
C CYS A 161 -23.58 -32.68 25.05
N SER A 162 -23.18 -33.78 24.43
CA SER A 162 -22.25 -33.84 23.30
C SER A 162 -23.09 -33.85 22.02
N THR A 163 -22.77 -33.03 21.02
CA THR A 163 -23.23 -33.28 19.65
C THR A 163 -22.19 -32.82 18.64
N THR A 164 -21.70 -33.79 17.89
CA THR A 164 -20.75 -33.71 16.78
C THR A 164 -21.35 -33.00 15.57
N LEU A 165 -20.57 -32.11 14.95
CA LEU A 165 -20.89 -31.49 13.66
C LEU A 165 -20.63 -32.47 12.51
N PRO A 166 -21.59 -32.67 11.58
CA PRO A 166 -21.34 -33.43 10.35
C PRO A 166 -20.68 -32.56 9.28
N VAL A 167 -19.63 -33.13 8.67
CA VAL A 167 -18.97 -32.64 7.45
C VAL A 167 -19.91 -32.82 6.26
N LEU A 168 -20.16 -31.75 5.50
CA LEU A 168 -20.88 -31.80 4.23
C LEU A 168 -19.93 -31.40 3.09
N GLU A 169 -19.50 -32.39 2.32
CA GLU A 169 -18.84 -32.18 1.03
C GLU A 169 -19.89 -31.80 -0.04
N THR A 170 -19.59 -30.84 -0.91
CA THR A 170 -20.27 -30.72 -2.21
C THR A 170 -19.34 -30.10 -3.27
N PRO A 171 -19.54 -30.46 -4.55
CA PRO A 171 -18.51 -30.43 -5.58
C PRO A 171 -18.49 -29.15 -6.41
N ALA A 172 -17.31 -28.91 -6.99
CA ALA A 172 -16.98 -27.84 -7.91
C ALA A 172 -17.85 -27.83 -9.19
N LYS A 173 -18.26 -26.61 -9.60
CA LYS A 173 -18.52 -26.26 -11.00
C LYS A 173 -17.97 -24.86 -11.26
N GLY A 174 -17.23 -24.73 -12.36
CA GLY A 174 -16.52 -23.52 -12.73
C GLY A 174 -17.39 -22.47 -13.41
N HIS A 175 -16.85 -21.24 -13.48
CA HIS A 175 -17.11 -20.32 -14.56
C HIS A 175 -15.94 -19.34 -14.73
N THR A 176 -15.77 -18.95 -15.99
CA THR A 176 -14.71 -18.20 -16.65
C THR A 176 -14.72 -16.70 -16.40
N ASP A 177 -13.52 -16.12 -16.39
CA ASP A 177 -13.05 -14.79 -16.86
C ASP A 177 -13.98 -13.58 -16.82
N LEU A 178 -13.47 -12.46 -16.27
CA LEU A 178 -13.62 -11.12 -16.86
C LEU A 178 -12.60 -10.13 -16.29
N ASP A 179 -11.90 -9.47 -17.21
CA ASP A 179 -10.89 -8.43 -17.02
C ASP A 179 -11.41 -7.19 -16.25
N THR A 180 -10.54 -6.60 -15.42
CA THR A 180 -10.74 -5.24 -14.89
C THR A 180 -9.59 -4.32 -15.36
N PRO A 181 -9.89 -3.21 -16.04
CA PRO A 181 -8.87 -2.24 -16.39
C PRO A 181 -8.61 -1.24 -15.25
N ASP A 182 -7.31 -1.04 -15.03
CA ASP A 182 -6.68 0.02 -14.26
C ASP A 182 -7.19 1.42 -14.69
N ARG A 183 -7.56 2.26 -13.72
CA ARG A 183 -7.74 3.70 -13.95
C ARG A 183 -7.21 4.52 -12.80
N THR A 184 -5.96 4.91 -12.98
CA THR A 184 -5.31 6.03 -12.31
C THR A 184 -5.86 7.35 -12.86
N SER A 185 -6.48 8.20 -12.03
CA SER A 185 -6.54 9.64 -12.29
C SER A 185 -6.70 10.37 -10.96
N ALA A 186 -5.68 11.15 -10.61
CA ALA A 186 -5.70 12.06 -9.48
C ALA A 186 -6.27 13.39 -9.97
N GLU A 187 -7.38 13.84 -9.38
CA GLU A 187 -7.86 15.21 -9.56
C GLU A 187 -8.03 15.89 -8.21
N VAL A 188 -7.40 17.06 -8.16
CA VAL A 188 -7.45 18.10 -7.13
C VAL A 188 -8.85 18.73 -7.18
N PHE A 189 -9.42 19.19 -6.06
CA PHE A 189 -10.01 20.53 -5.89
C PHE A 189 -10.99 20.68 -4.70
N THR A 190 -10.74 21.81 -4.01
CA THR A 190 -11.59 22.74 -3.22
C THR A 190 -12.50 22.24 -2.10
N GLU A 191 -12.12 22.66 -0.88
CA GLU A 191 -12.86 22.58 0.38
C GLU A 191 -13.99 23.63 0.45
N SER A 192 -15.09 23.25 1.11
CA SER A 192 -16.16 24.14 1.58
C SER A 192 -16.47 23.79 3.05
N PRO A 193 -16.85 24.76 3.91
CA PRO A 193 -16.51 24.73 5.32
C PRO A 193 -17.65 24.18 6.17
N TYR A 194 -17.44 23.04 6.82
CA TYR A 194 -18.24 22.67 7.99
C TYR A 194 -17.39 22.04 9.09
N THR A 195 -17.44 22.74 10.23
CA THR A 195 -17.23 22.37 11.63
C THR A 195 -16.18 21.31 11.93
N THR A 196 -15.02 21.78 12.35
CA THR A 196 -14.02 21.03 13.11
C THR A 196 -14.64 20.57 14.43
N VAL A 197 -15.05 19.30 14.49
CA VAL A 197 -15.17 18.61 15.77
C VAL A 197 -13.78 18.08 16.06
N MET A 198 -13.17 18.62 17.11
CA MET A 198 -11.86 18.23 17.60
C MET A 198 -11.94 16.77 18.02
N ALA A 199 -11.40 15.87 17.20
CA ALA A 199 -11.16 14.49 17.60
C ALA A 199 -10.13 14.53 18.74
N THR A 200 -10.60 14.29 19.95
CA THR A 200 -9.75 13.92 21.08
C THR A 200 -9.02 12.64 20.69
N GLU A 201 -7.69 12.68 20.62
CA GLU A 201 -6.84 11.50 20.49
C GLU A 201 -7.02 10.63 21.74
N THR A 202 -8.02 9.76 21.73
CA THR A 202 -8.05 8.57 22.58
C THR A 202 -7.17 7.52 21.91
N ASP A 203 -6.24 6.94 22.67
CA ASP A 203 -5.37 5.82 22.28
C ASP A 203 -6.18 4.50 22.10
N GLU A 204 -7.31 4.57 21.39
CA GLU A 204 -8.16 3.41 21.11
C GLU A 204 -7.60 2.65 19.92
N ILE A 205 -7.34 1.36 20.13
CA ILE A 205 -6.85 0.48 19.07
C ILE A 205 -8.03 0.15 18.19
N SER A 206 -8.04 0.77 17.00
CA SER A 206 -9.02 0.47 15.95
C SER A 206 -9.16 -1.04 15.74
N SER A 207 -10.41 -1.48 15.56
CA SER A 207 -10.73 -2.84 15.16
C SER A 207 -10.02 -3.26 13.86
N PHE A 208 -9.95 -4.56 13.61
CA PHE A 208 -9.31 -5.10 12.43
C PHE A 208 -10.04 -6.35 11.93
N GLN A 209 -9.94 -6.58 10.63
CA GLN A 209 -10.50 -7.75 9.96
C GLN A 209 -9.38 -8.62 9.41
N ILE A 210 -9.57 -9.94 9.50
CA ILE A 210 -8.70 -10.90 8.81
C ILE A 210 -9.43 -11.34 7.55
N VAL A 211 -8.88 -10.97 6.40
CA VAL A 211 -9.39 -11.38 5.09
C VAL A 211 -8.53 -12.53 4.61
N MET A 212 -9.18 -13.63 4.25
CA MET A 212 -8.53 -14.82 3.71
C MET A 212 -9.07 -15.13 2.32
N ASP A 213 -8.19 -15.51 1.42
CA ASP A 213 -8.53 -15.95 0.07
C ASP A 213 -7.77 -17.23 -0.29
N ASN A 214 -8.38 -18.07 -1.12
CA ASN A 214 -7.81 -19.33 -1.57
C ASN A 214 -6.98 -19.11 -2.85
N LEU A 215 -5.69 -19.44 -2.79
CA LEU A 215 -4.77 -19.34 -3.91
C LEU A 215 -4.35 -20.72 -4.39
N ASN A 216 -4.95 -21.16 -5.49
CA ASN A 216 -4.64 -22.46 -6.09
C ASN A 216 -3.71 -22.29 -7.30
N MET A 217 -2.57 -22.99 -7.30
CA MET A 217 -1.60 -22.95 -8.38
C MET A 217 -1.25 -24.35 -8.85
N MET A 218 -1.43 -24.63 -10.15
CA MET A 218 -1.02 -25.90 -10.75
C MET A 218 0.35 -25.78 -11.43
N THR A 219 1.34 -26.48 -10.89
CA THR A 219 2.64 -26.67 -11.53
C THR A 219 2.56 -27.88 -12.45
N LYS A 220 2.60 -27.65 -13.76
CA LYS A 220 2.57 -28.72 -14.77
C LYS A 220 3.96 -29.32 -14.95
N ALA A 221 4.07 -30.64 -14.89
CA ALA A 221 5.29 -31.34 -15.26
C ALA A 221 5.50 -31.21 -16.78
N ARG A 222 6.72 -30.86 -17.20
CA ARG A 222 7.05 -30.76 -18.64
C ARG A 222 6.94 -32.11 -19.34
N HIS A 223 7.40 -33.17 -18.66
CA HIS A 223 7.23 -34.56 -19.05
C HIS A 223 6.68 -35.32 -17.85
N LYS A 224 5.55 -35.99 -18.03
CA LYS A 224 4.93 -36.79 -16.97
C LYS A 224 5.63 -38.13 -16.90
N THR A 225 6.18 -38.46 -15.74
CA THR A 225 6.68 -39.80 -15.39
C THR A 225 5.95 -40.28 -14.15
N GLU A 226 6.13 -41.55 -13.78
CA GLU A 226 5.58 -42.10 -12.53
C GLU A 226 6.03 -41.26 -11.32
N ASP A 227 7.29 -40.84 -11.30
CA ASP A 227 7.88 -40.02 -10.23
C ASP A 227 7.60 -38.51 -10.36
N THR A 228 7.22 -38.03 -11.56
CA THR A 228 7.04 -36.59 -11.84
C THR A 228 5.67 -36.32 -12.41
N SER A 229 4.72 -36.03 -11.52
CA SER A 229 3.34 -35.67 -11.84
C SER A 229 3.09 -34.17 -11.69
N ASN A 230 1.93 -33.72 -12.19
CA ASN A 230 1.47 -32.34 -11.96
C ASN A 230 1.24 -32.13 -10.46
N LYS A 231 1.66 -30.97 -9.95
CA LYS A 231 1.46 -30.60 -8.55
C LYS A 231 0.39 -29.53 -8.46
N MET A 232 -0.61 -29.74 -7.62
CA MET A 232 -1.53 -28.70 -7.21
C MET A 232 -1.04 -28.12 -5.89
N HIS A 233 -0.80 -26.82 -5.84
CA HIS A 233 -0.51 -26.08 -4.63
C HIS A 233 -1.80 -25.38 -4.22
N ASN A 234 -2.39 -25.81 -3.11
CA ASN A 234 -3.54 -25.15 -2.51
C ASN A 234 -3.03 -24.30 -1.36
N LEU A 235 -2.93 -23.00 -1.58
CA LEU A 235 -2.43 -22.02 -0.61
C LEU A 235 -3.60 -21.16 -0.13
N VAL A 236 -3.44 -20.56 1.05
CA VAL A 236 -4.35 -19.53 1.57
C VAL A 236 -3.55 -18.26 1.73
N HIS A 237 -4.03 -17.17 1.14
CA HIS A 237 -3.51 -15.84 1.37
C HIS A 237 -4.34 -15.19 2.47
N ALA A 238 -3.71 -14.84 3.59
CA ALA A 238 -4.36 -14.14 4.69
C ALA A 238 -3.74 -12.76 4.86
N LEU A 239 -4.57 -11.73 4.99
CA LEU A 239 -4.16 -10.38 5.32
C LEU A 239 -4.98 -9.83 6.48
N ALA A 240 -4.36 -9.02 7.32
CA ALA A 240 -5.04 -8.24 8.34
C ALA A 240 -5.24 -6.82 7.85
N VAL A 241 -6.48 -6.33 7.89
CA VAL A 241 -6.86 -4.97 7.51
C VAL A 241 -7.26 -4.22 8.77
N GLN A 242 -6.58 -3.11 9.05
CA GLN A 242 -7.03 -2.19 10.09
C GLN A 242 -8.28 -1.46 9.60
N ASP A 243 -9.34 -1.46 10.42
CA ASP A 243 -10.55 -0.72 10.10
C ASP A 243 -10.27 0.79 10.13
N ARG A 244 -10.98 1.54 9.27
CA ARG A 244 -10.81 3.00 9.19
C ARG A 244 -11.79 3.77 10.05
N VAL A 245 -12.84 3.08 10.47
CA VAL A 245 -13.96 3.59 11.26
C VAL A 245 -14.11 2.59 12.39
N SER A 246 -14.04 3.07 13.62
CA SER A 246 -14.31 2.22 14.77
C SER A 246 -15.81 1.90 14.83
N ALA A 247 -16.13 0.65 15.12
CA ALA A 247 -17.47 0.20 15.44
C ALA A 247 -17.65 -0.05 16.95
N ASP A 248 -16.75 0.44 17.79
CA ASP A 248 -16.76 0.16 19.25
C ASP A 248 -18.02 0.71 19.94
N ASP A 249 -18.62 1.76 19.38
CA ASP A 249 -19.87 2.35 19.86
C ASP A 249 -21.12 1.55 19.48
N LEU A 250 -21.01 0.52 18.64
CA LEU A 250 -22.12 -0.34 18.26
C LEU A 250 -22.28 -1.50 19.27
N GLU A 251 -23.50 -1.67 19.75
CA GLU A 251 -23.84 -2.78 20.64
C GLU A 251 -23.93 -4.10 19.87
N ASP A 252 -22.93 -4.97 20.01
CA ASP A 252 -22.86 -6.25 19.29
C ASP A 252 -23.69 -7.40 19.92
N CYS A 253 -24.17 -7.24 21.16
CA CYS A 253 -24.58 -8.39 21.99
C CYS A 253 -26.00 -8.33 22.57
N VAL A 254 -26.80 -7.29 22.27
CA VAL A 254 -28.15 -7.16 22.84
C VAL A 254 -29.19 -7.15 21.71
N PRO A 255 -30.29 -7.92 21.83
CA PRO A 255 -31.41 -7.79 20.91
C PRO A 255 -31.92 -6.34 20.93
N GLN A 256 -31.93 -5.67 19.78
CA GLN A 256 -32.34 -4.26 19.67
C GLN A 256 -33.80 -4.03 20.06
N ALA A 257 -34.64 -5.07 19.91
CA ALA A 257 -36.01 -5.10 20.42
C ALA A 257 -36.53 -6.55 20.48
N ASP A 258 -37.62 -6.78 21.24
CA ASP A 258 -38.28 -8.09 21.34
C ASP A 258 -39.15 -8.36 20.10
N ILE A 259 -38.89 -9.49 19.43
CA ILE A 259 -39.58 -9.92 18.21
C ILE A 259 -41.10 -10.00 18.36
N LEU A 260 -41.60 -10.26 19.57
CA LEU A 260 -43.04 -10.33 19.84
C LEU A 260 -43.70 -8.94 19.93
N THR A 261 -42.90 -7.88 20.06
CA THR A 261 -43.37 -6.50 20.30
C THR A 261 -43.10 -5.56 19.12
N ILE A 262 -42.16 -5.89 18.23
CA ILE A 262 -41.81 -5.05 17.09
C ILE A 262 -42.94 -5.09 16.03
N PRO A 263 -43.48 -3.94 15.60
CA PRO A 263 -44.44 -3.91 14.51
C PRO A 263 -43.77 -4.24 13.17
N ASN A 264 -44.48 -4.94 12.29
CA ASN A 264 -43.97 -5.30 10.95
C ASN A 264 -43.51 -4.08 10.12
N GLU A 265 -44.11 -2.92 10.36
CA GLU A 265 -43.76 -1.64 9.71
C GLU A 265 -42.30 -1.23 9.96
N ALA A 266 -41.71 -1.61 11.10
CA ALA A 266 -40.31 -1.31 11.41
C ALA A 266 -39.31 -2.04 10.50
N PHE A 267 -39.73 -3.13 9.84
CA PHE A 267 -38.93 -3.85 8.85
C PHE A 267 -39.15 -3.35 7.42
N LEU A 268 -40.14 -2.48 7.22
CA LEU A 268 -40.44 -1.92 5.92
C LEU A 268 -39.71 -0.58 5.75
N PRO A 269 -39.25 -0.24 4.54
CA PRO A 269 -38.64 1.05 4.30
C PRO A 269 -39.58 2.19 4.66
N SER A 270 -39.09 3.12 5.48
CA SER A 270 -39.78 4.33 5.85
C SER A 270 -39.86 5.31 4.68
N LYS A 271 -40.68 6.35 4.81
CA LYS A 271 -40.76 7.41 3.81
C LYS A 271 -39.43 8.17 3.70
N GLU A 272 -38.72 8.28 4.82
CA GLU A 272 -37.39 8.85 4.94
C GLU A 272 -36.38 8.02 4.14
N ASP A 273 -36.40 6.68 4.27
CA ASP A 273 -35.54 5.77 3.50
C ASP A 273 -35.75 5.92 2.00
N TYR A 274 -37.01 5.99 1.55
CA TYR A 274 -37.31 6.24 0.13
C TYR A 274 -36.81 7.61 -0.33
N THR A 275 -36.87 8.62 0.54
CA THR A 275 -36.38 9.96 0.21
C THR A 275 -34.87 9.97 0.06
N GLN A 276 -34.15 9.31 0.97
CA GLN A 276 -32.70 9.16 0.88
C GLN A 276 -32.30 8.33 -0.35
N LEU A 277 -32.97 7.20 -0.58
CA LEU A 277 -32.71 6.34 -1.75
C LEU A 277 -32.90 7.11 -3.07
N ASN A 278 -33.96 7.93 -3.17
CA ASN A 278 -34.19 8.76 -4.35
C ASN A 278 -33.08 9.81 -4.55
N GLN A 279 -32.57 10.41 -3.47
CA GLN A 279 -31.42 11.33 -3.55
C GLN A 279 -30.17 10.63 -4.07
N GLU A 280 -29.89 9.41 -3.60
CA GLU A 280 -28.77 8.59 -4.04
C GLU A 280 -28.91 8.16 -5.50
N TYR A 281 -30.11 7.72 -5.92
CA TYR A 281 -30.40 7.39 -7.31
C TYR A 281 -30.24 8.58 -8.25
N ASN A 282 -30.66 9.77 -7.84
CA ASN A 282 -30.44 10.97 -8.66
C ASN A 282 -28.96 11.19 -8.97
N ILE A 283 -28.08 10.98 -8.00
CA ILE A 283 -26.62 11.08 -8.21
C ILE A 283 -26.14 10.00 -9.20
N LEU A 284 -26.60 8.75 -9.06
CA LEU A 284 -26.21 7.66 -9.95
C LEU A 284 -26.70 7.88 -11.39
N ILE A 285 -27.95 8.31 -11.55
CA ILE A 285 -28.55 8.63 -12.86
C ILE A 285 -27.78 9.77 -13.52
N GLN A 286 -27.44 10.83 -12.78
CA GLN A 286 -26.61 11.93 -13.30
C GLN A 286 -25.28 11.44 -13.86
N ARG A 287 -24.61 10.48 -13.18
CA ARG A 287 -23.36 9.89 -13.68
C ARG A 287 -23.56 9.16 -15.01
N VAL A 288 -24.59 8.31 -15.08
CA VAL A 288 -24.90 7.55 -16.30
C VAL A 288 -25.23 8.50 -17.45
N LEU A 289 -26.01 9.55 -17.20
CA LEU A 289 -26.38 10.53 -18.23
C LEU A 289 -25.16 11.27 -18.78
N VAL A 290 -24.27 11.79 -17.91
CA VAL A 290 -23.05 12.49 -18.33
C VAL A 290 -22.06 11.59 -19.06
N GLU A 291 -21.98 10.31 -18.67
CA GLU A 291 -21.07 9.36 -19.33
C GLU A 291 -21.54 8.97 -20.73
N ASN A 292 -22.86 8.83 -20.93
CA ASN A 292 -23.44 8.31 -22.17
C ASN A 292 -23.91 9.39 -23.15
N ILE A 293 -24.33 10.56 -22.67
CA ILE A 293 -24.84 11.65 -23.53
C ILE A 293 -23.71 12.65 -23.80
N ILE A 294 -23.34 12.81 -25.06
CA ILE A 294 -22.17 13.60 -25.48
C ILE A 294 -22.30 15.07 -25.06
N GLU A 295 -23.50 15.63 -25.22
CA GLU A 295 -23.85 17.02 -24.90
C GLU A 295 -23.76 17.32 -23.41
N LEU A 296 -23.90 16.31 -22.55
CA LEU A 296 -23.83 16.46 -21.09
C LEU A 296 -22.42 16.24 -20.54
N LYS A 297 -21.43 15.91 -21.38
CA LYS A 297 -20.04 15.72 -20.92
C LYS A 297 -19.41 16.98 -20.36
N GLU A 298 -19.83 18.16 -20.84
CA GLU A 298 -19.40 19.45 -20.30
C GLU A 298 -19.84 19.64 -18.84
N CYS A 299 -20.95 19.00 -18.44
CA CYS A 299 -21.46 19.06 -17.07
C CYS A 299 -20.76 18.09 -16.10
N LYS A 300 -19.75 17.33 -16.55
CA LYS A 300 -19.06 16.34 -15.72
C LYS A 300 -18.43 16.95 -14.47
N GLU A 301 -17.98 18.19 -14.53
CA GLU A 301 -17.39 18.89 -13.39
C GLU A 301 -18.39 19.14 -12.25
N PHE A 302 -19.69 19.18 -12.55
CA PHE A 302 -20.75 19.43 -11.56
C PHE A 302 -21.35 18.15 -10.97
N VAL A 303 -21.05 16.97 -11.53
CA VAL A 303 -21.62 15.70 -11.07
C VAL A 303 -20.82 15.15 -9.89
N ILE A 304 -21.53 14.86 -8.81
CA ILE A 304 -20.95 14.26 -7.61
C ILE A 304 -20.57 12.79 -7.88
N TYR A 305 -19.27 12.51 -7.92
CA TYR A 305 -18.76 11.16 -8.20
C TYR A 305 -18.80 10.19 -7.01
N HIS A 306 -18.80 10.70 -5.78
CA HIS A 306 -18.94 9.87 -4.57
C HIS A 306 -20.15 10.31 -3.77
N ILE A 307 -21.06 9.38 -3.48
CA ILE A 307 -22.21 9.67 -2.62
C ILE A 307 -21.66 10.04 -1.23
N PRO A 308 -21.95 11.24 -0.70
CA PRO A 308 -21.43 11.65 0.59
C PRO A 308 -22.08 10.80 1.68
N HIS A 309 -21.25 10.22 2.54
CA HIS A 309 -21.67 9.52 3.74
C HIS A 309 -20.86 10.04 4.93
N GLN A 310 -21.33 9.79 6.15
CA GLN A 310 -20.73 10.29 7.39
C GLN A 310 -19.22 9.99 7.51
N PHE A 311 -18.78 8.82 7.03
CA PHE A 311 -17.39 8.38 7.04
C PHE A 311 -16.62 8.61 5.73
N SER A 312 -17.11 9.48 4.84
CA SER A 312 -16.51 9.66 3.51
C SER A 312 -15.07 10.19 3.59
N LYS A 313 -14.73 10.95 4.62
CA LYS A 313 -13.37 11.47 4.84
C LYS A 313 -12.40 10.33 5.19
N GLU A 314 -12.81 9.43 6.07
CA GLU A 314 -12.07 8.26 6.55
C GLU A 314 -11.90 7.23 5.43
N SER A 315 -12.98 6.93 4.69
CA SER A 315 -12.95 6.02 3.54
C SER A 315 -12.15 6.57 2.36
N ARG A 316 -11.96 7.90 2.26
CA ARG A 316 -11.13 8.53 1.22
C ARG A 316 -9.64 8.49 1.54
N LYS A 317 -9.23 8.30 2.80
CA LYS A 317 -7.81 8.24 3.17
C LYS A 317 -7.11 7.12 2.37
N LYS A 318 -6.11 7.50 1.56
CA LYS A 318 -5.22 6.51 0.95
C LYS A 318 -4.38 5.89 2.05
N VAL A 319 -4.19 4.58 1.99
CA VAL A 319 -3.25 3.89 2.87
C VAL A 319 -1.86 4.40 2.51
N VAL A 320 -1.29 5.23 3.40
CA VAL A 320 0.09 5.69 3.29
C VAL A 320 0.93 4.65 4.02
N TRP A 321 1.68 3.87 3.25
CA TRP A 321 2.75 3.02 3.75
C TRP A 321 4.04 3.83 3.83
#